data_AF-A0A816HSH2-F1
#
_entry.id   AF-A0A816HSH2-F1
#
_cell.length_a   1.000
_cell.length_b   1.000
_cell.length_c   1.000
_cell.angle_alpha   90.00
_cell.angle_beta   90.00
_cell.angle_gamma   90.00
#
_symmetry.space_group_name_H-M   'P 1'
#
loop_
_entity.id
_entity.type
_entity.pdbx_description
1 polymer ?
#
loop_
_entity_poly.entity_id
_entity_poly.type
_entity_poly.pdbx_seq_one_letter_code
_entity_poly.pdbx_strand_id
1 'polypeptide(L)' 'MPQEERLARYKEFKEFQTRILVATNLFGRGMDIERVNIVVNYDMPEDTDTYLHRV' A
#
# COMPACT_ATOMS: atom_id res chain seq x y z
N MET A 1 5.22 -12.49 -6.45
CA MET A 1 6.37 -11.67 -5.99
C MET A 1 6.85 -12.22 -4.65
N PRO A 2 8.13 -12.58 -4.51
CA PRO A 2 8.73 -13.00 -3.25
C PRO A 2 8.58 -11.93 -2.16
N GLN A 3 8.54 -12.34 -0.90
CA GLN A 3 8.37 -11.43 0.24
C GLN A 3 9.49 -10.38 0.33
N GLU A 4 10.72 -10.77 0.00
CA GLU A 4 11.90 -9.90 0.03
C GLU A 4 11.80 -8.76 -0.98
N GLU A 5 11.37 -9.06 -2.21
CA GLU A 5 11.17 -8.06 -3.26
C GLU A 5 10.07 -7.04 -2.88
N ARG A 6 9.02 -7.50 -2.19
CA ARG A 6 7.96 -6.62 -1.66
C ARG A 6 8.50 -5.66 -0.61
N LEU A 7 9.34 -6.15 0.30
CA LEU A 7 9.94 -5.35 1.38
C LEU A 7 10.93 -4.32 0.82
N ALA A 8 11.71 -4.68 -0.21
CA ALA A 8 12.60 -3.76 -0.90
C ALA A 8 11.83 -2.59 -1.52
N ARG A 9 10.77 -2.87 -2.31
CA ARG A 9 9.92 -1.83 -2.91
C ARG A 9 9.24 -0.95 -1.86
N TYR A 10 8.78 -1.54 -0.77
CA TYR A 10 8.21 -0.80 0.34
C TYR A 10 9.23 0.17 0.97
N LYS A 11 10.47 -0.30 1.18
CA LYS A 11 11.54 0.53 1.73
C LYS A 11 11.88 1.70 0.81
N GLU A 12 12.01 1.45 -0.50
CA GLU A 12 12.24 2.51 -1.50
C GLU A 12 11.12 3.57 -1.49
N PHE A 13 9.86 3.15 -1.33
CA PHE A 13 8.73 4.07 -1.21
C PHE A 13 8.79 4.88 0.09
N LYS A 14 9.10 4.24 1.22
CA LYS A 14 9.24 4.92 2.52
C LYS A 14 10.42 5.90 2.55
N GLU A 15 11.49 5.61 1.81
CA GLU A 15 12.68 6.47 1.65
C GLU A 15 12.51 7.54 0.55
N PHE A 16 11.29 7.73 0.04
CA PHE A 16 10.95 8.70 -1.02
C PHE A 16 11.73 8.51 -2.33
N GLN A 17 12.30 7.33 -2.56
CA GLN A 17 12.97 6.97 -3.81
C GLN A 17 11.97 6.70 -4.93
N THR A 18 10.73 6.34 -4.56
CA THR A 18 9.61 6.17 -5.50
C THR A 18 8.44 7.07 -5.10
N ARG A 19 7.76 7.65 -6.11
CA ARG A 19 6.65 8.60 -5.90
C ARG A 19 5.28 7.93 -5.83
N ILE A 20 5.15 6.75 -6.43
CA ILE A 20 3.87 6.05 -6.58
C ILE A 20 4.14 4.57 -6.28
N LEU A 21 3.36 4.02 -5.36
CA LEU A 21 3.33 2.59 -5.05
C LEU A 21 1.98 2.03 -5.50
N VAL A 22 2.01 1.05 -6.40
CA VAL A 22 0.81 0.33 -6.86
C VAL A 22 0.84 -1.07 -6.27
N ALA A 23 -0.22 -1.43 -5.56
CA ALA A 23 -0.30 -2.69 -4.84
C ALA A 23 -1.74 -3.24 -4.84
N THR A 24 -1.86 -4.57 -4.73
CA THR A 24 -3.15 -5.25 -4.53
C THR A 24 -3.46 -5.38 -3.03
N ASN A 25 -4.68 -5.82 -2.67
CA ASN A 25 -5.23 -5.92 -1.30
C ASN A 25 -4.33 -6.63 -0.26
N LEU A 26 -3.29 -7.32 -0.70
CA LEU A 26 -2.30 -7.95 0.15
C LEU A 26 -1.42 -6.95 0.93
N PHE A 27 -1.38 -5.69 0.51
CA PHE A 27 -0.56 -4.64 1.13
C PHE A 27 -1.37 -3.70 2.06
N GLY A 28 -2.69 -3.82 2.16
CA GLY A 28 -3.51 -2.90 2.98
C GLY A 28 -3.42 -3.13 4.49
N ARG A 29 -3.07 -4.34 4.95
CA ARG A 29 -3.04 -4.67 6.39
C ARG A 29 -1.62 -4.68 6.94
N GLY A 30 -1.32 -3.74 7.84
CA GLY A 30 -0.09 -3.72 8.64
C GLY A 30 1.09 -2.94 8.04
N MET A 31 0.87 -2.16 6.99
CA MET A 31 1.88 -1.22 6.48
C MET A 31 1.65 0.16 7.06
N ASP A 32 2.59 0.61 7.89
CA ASP A 32 2.60 1.94 8.44
C ASP A 32 3.44 2.88 7.58
N ILE A 33 2.77 3.68 6.74
CA ILE A 33 3.38 4.71 5.92
C ILE A 33 2.96 6.07 6.47
N GLU A 34 3.80 6.66 7.32
CA GLU A 34 3.53 7.90 8.07
C GLU A 34 3.24 9.14 7.20
N ARG A 35 3.44 9.09 5.87
CA ARG A 35 3.36 10.28 4.99
C ARG A 35 2.77 9.98 3.60
N VAL A 36 1.62 9.31 3.53
CA VAL A 36 0.87 9.21 2.26
C VAL A 36 -0.04 10.42 2.10
N ASN A 37 0.12 11.17 1.01
CA ASN A 37 -0.74 12.33 0.72
C ASN A 37 -2.11 11.94 0.16
N ILE A 38 -2.16 10.89 -0.67
CA ILE A 38 -3.35 10.47 -1.39
C ILE A 38 -3.32 8.94 -1.52
N VAL A 39 -4.41 8.29 -1.16
CA VAL A 39 -4.65 6.86 -1.46
C VAL A 39 -5.74 6.75 -2.50
N VAL A 40 -5.49 6.01 -3.57
CA VAL A 40 -6.47 5.75 -4.64
C VAL A 40 -6.84 4.28 -4.64
N ASN A 41 -8.10 3.99 -4.36
CA ASN A 41 -8.68 2.66 -4.52
C ASN A 41 -9.23 2.51 -5.94
N TYR A 42 -8.56 1.71 -6.77
CA TYR A 42 -8.95 1.53 -8.17
C TYR A 42 -10.25 0.71 -8.31
N ASP A 43 -10.36 -0.36 -7.52
CA ASP A 43 -11.56 -1.20 -7.44
C ASP A 43 -12.32 -0.93 -6.14
N MET A 44 -13.65 -0.86 -6.26
CA MET A 44 -14.54 -0.75 -5.11
C MET A 44 -14.32 -1.97 -4.21
N PRO A 45 -14.04 -1.78 -2.91
CA PRO A 45 -13.85 -2.90 -2.00
C PRO A 45 -15.13 -3.75 -1.93
N GLU A 46 -14.96 -5.07 -1.86
CA GLU A 46 -16.08 -6.03 -1.82
C GLU A 46 -16.89 -5.93 -0.51
N ASP A 47 -16.28 -5.35 0.54
CA ASP A 47 -16.88 -5.17 1.86
C ASP A 47 -16.37 -3.89 2.56
N THR A 48 -17.14 -3.42 3.54
CA THR A 48 -16.88 -2.17 4.28
C THR A 48 -15.62 -2.24 5.15
N ASP A 49 -15.27 -3.41 5.70
CA ASP A 49 -14.08 -3.56 6.54
C ASP A 49 -12.81 -3.43 5.69
N THR A 50 -12.82 -3.99 4.48
CA THR A 50 -11.73 -3.83 3.51
C THR A 50 -11.55 -2.37 3.09
N TYR A 51 -12.61 -1.56 3.04
CA TYR A 51 -12.46 -0.11 2.81
C TYR A 51 -11.69 0.57 3.93
N LEU A 52 -12.09 0.36 5.19
CA LEU A 52 -11.47 1.00 6.36
C LEU A 52 -9.98 0.68 6.50
N HIS A 53 -9.57 -0.51 6.08
CA HIS A 53 -8.15 -0.91 6.10
C HIS A 53 -7.31 -0.30 4.97
N ARG A 54 -7.92 0.34 3.97
CA ARG A 54 -7.21 0.95 2.83
C ARG A 54 -7.10 2.47 2.94
N VAL A 55 -7.53 3.10 4.03
CA VAL A 55 -7.48 4.55 4.24
C VAL A 55 -6.55 4.91 5.38
#